data_AF-A0AAU6SAS1-F1
#
_entry.id   AF-A0AAU6SAS1-F1
#
_cell.length_a   1.000
_cell.length_b   1.000
_cell.length_c   1.000
_cell.angle_alpha   90.00
_cell.angle_beta   90.00
_cell.angle_gamma   90.00
#
_symmetry.space_group_name_H-M   'P 1'
#
loop_
_entity.id
_entity.type
_entity.pdbx_description
1 polymer ?
#
loop_
_entity_poly.entity_id
_entity_poly.type
_entity_poly.pdbx_seq_one_letter_code
_entity_poly.pdbx_strand_id
1 'polypeptide(L)' 'MKTKRLARTSSRLPRRGHVLVAITVVDENGFTSQYETVEAPVGALREGVAAIHLAAVEAGADADSASA' A
#
# COMPACT_ATOMS: atom_id res chain seq x y z
N MET A 1 27.38 -9.49 -0.44
CA MET A 1 26.01 -9.80 -0.89
C MET A 1 25.05 -9.48 0.26
N LYS A 2 24.29 -8.38 0.19
CA LYS A 2 23.28 -8.01 1.20
C LYS A 2 22.11 -8.98 1.05
N THR A 3 21.97 -9.91 1.99
CA THR A 3 20.81 -10.79 2.07
C THR A 3 19.57 -9.92 2.29
N LYS A 4 18.78 -9.73 1.24
CA LYS A 4 17.41 -9.25 1.36
C LYS A 4 16.70 -10.26 2.25
N ARG A 5 16.59 -9.97 3.55
CA ARG A 5 15.76 -10.74 4.48
C ARG A 5 14.33 -10.57 3.96
N LEU A 6 13.86 -11.53 3.17
CA LEU A 6 12.46 -11.68 2.85
C LEU A 6 11.73 -11.67 4.20
N ALA A 7 10.95 -10.62 4.41
CA ALA A 7 10.17 -10.44 5.62
C ALA A 7 9.44 -11.75 5.91
N ARG A 8 9.61 -12.25 7.13
CA ARG A 8 9.02 -13.49 7.62
C ARG A 8 7.51 -13.39 7.35
N THR A 9 7.02 -14.04 6.30
CA THR A 9 5.58 -14.09 5.99
C THR A 9 4.92 -14.60 7.26
N SER A 10 4.18 -13.72 7.92
CA SER A 10 3.47 -14.05 9.15
C SER A 10 2.68 -15.33 8.89
N SER A 11 3.03 -16.44 9.54
CA SER A 11 2.32 -17.72 9.41
C SER A 11 0.94 -17.68 10.07
N ARG A 12 0.52 -16.49 10.52
CA ARG A 12 -0.73 -16.25 11.22
C ARG A 12 -1.79 -15.93 10.16
N LEU A 13 -2.87 -16.70 10.15
CA LEU A 13 -4.05 -16.35 9.37
C LEU A 13 -4.75 -15.14 10.04
N PRO A 14 -5.35 -14.23 9.25
CA PRO A 14 -6.14 -13.15 9.81
C PRO A 14 -7.39 -13.69 10.52
N ARG A 15 -7.92 -12.91 11.46
CA ARG A 15 -9.21 -13.17 12.10
C ARG A 15 -10.33 -13.13 11.07
N ARG A 16 -11.47 -13.76 11.39
CA ARG A 16 -12.67 -13.69 10.54
C ARG A 16 -13.05 -12.24 10.26
N GLY A 17 -13.30 -11.91 8.99
CA GLY A 17 -13.64 -10.55 8.55
C GLY A 17 -12.46 -9.57 8.52
N HIS A 18 -11.23 -10.05 8.76
CA HIS A 18 -10.01 -9.25 8.72
C HIS A 18 -9.05 -9.77 7.64
N VAL A 19 -8.03 -8.98 7.35
CA VAL A 19 -6.97 -9.23 6.38
C VAL A 19 -5.64 -8.81 6.97
N LEU A 20 -4.56 -9.49 6.58
CA LEU A 20 -3.20 -9.01 6.81
C LEU A 20 -2.79 -8.13 5.65
N VAL A 21 -2.31 -6.94 5.95
CA VAL A 21 -1.93 -5.91 4.98
C VAL A 21 -0.44 -5.65 5.11
N ALA A 22 0.28 -5.83 4.01
CA ALA A 22 1.66 -5.38 3.87
C ALA A 22 1.65 -4.10 3.02
N ILE A 23 2.24 -3.03 3.54
CA ILE A 23 2.29 -1.73 2.87
C ILE A 23 3.72 -1.46 2.41
N THR A 24 3.86 -1.15 1.13
CA THR A 24 5.12 -0.75 0.52
C THR A 24 4.87 0.58 -0.18
N VAL A 25 5.72 1.57 0.10
CA VAL A 25 5.65 2.91 -0.51
C VAL A 25 6.94 3.15 -1.29
N VAL A 26 6.81 3.67 -2.50
CA VAL A 26 7.94 4.16 -3.30
C VAL A 26 7.78 5.66 -3.43
N ASP A 27 8.81 6.40 -3.02
CA ASP A 27 8.80 7.87 -3.13
C ASP A 27 9.31 8.36 -4.49
N GLU A 28 9.30 9.68 -4.68
CA GLU A 28 9.80 10.35 -5.90
C GLU A 28 11.29 10.08 -6.19
N ASN A 29 12.07 9.76 -5.16
CA ASN A 29 13.49 9.44 -5.28
C ASN A 29 13.74 7.95 -5.57
N GLY A 30 12.67 7.15 -5.67
CA GLY A 30 12.72 5.71 -5.88
C GLY A 30 13.09 4.90 -4.63
N PHE A 31 13.11 5.52 -3.44
CA PHE A 31 13.33 4.78 -2.19
C PHE A 31 12.07 3.99 -1.83
N THR A 32 12.28 2.70 -1.52
CA THR A 32 11.20 1.81 -1.10
C THR A 32 11.18 1.69 0.42
N SER A 33 10.08 2.13 1.03
CA SER A 33 9.79 1.94 2.45
C SER A 33 8.79 0.79 2.63
N GLN A 34 9.17 -0.21 3.42
CA GLN A 34 8.30 -1.33 3.78
C GLN A 34 7.86 -1.16 5.23
N TYR A 35 6.56 -1.15 5.47
CA TYR A 35 5.98 -1.05 6.80
C TYR A 35 5.71 -2.42 7.40
N GLU A 36 5.48 -2.46 8.71
CA GLU A 36 5.07 -3.68 9.41
C GLU A 36 3.75 -4.21 8.84
N THR A 37 3.60 -5.54 8.84
CA THR A 37 2.34 -6.18 8.46
C THR A 37 1.28 -5.92 9.53
N VAL A 38 0.18 -5.28 9.15
CA VAL A 38 -0.93 -4.96 10.05
C VAL A 38 -2.16 -5.80 9.75
N GLU A 39 -2.97 -6.07 10.78
CA GLU A 39 -4.25 -6.73 10.61
C GLU A 39 -5.38 -5.69 10.60
N ALA A 40 -6.23 -5.70 9.57
CA ALA A 40 -7.28 -4.70 9.37
C ALA A 40 -8.62 -5.35 8.99
N PRO A 41 -9.77 -4.73 9.32
CA PRO A 41 -11.08 -5.15 8.81
C PRO A 41 -11.14 -5.06 7.28
N VAL A 42 -11.82 -6.01 6.63
CA VAL A 42 -11.96 -6.04 5.16
C VAL A 42 -12.60 -4.75 4.61
N GLY A 43 -13.59 -4.20 5.31
CA GLY A 43 -14.25 -2.94 4.93
C GLY A 43 -13.27 -1.76 4.89
N ALA A 44 -12.47 -1.60 5.95
CA ALA A 44 -11.48 -0.54 6.05
C ALA A 44 -10.39 -0.65 4.96
N LEU A 45 -9.97 -1.88 4.61
CA LEU A 45 -9.05 -2.07 3.48
C LEU A 45 -9.68 -1.57 2.16
N ARG A 46 -10.94 -1.94 1.90
CA ARG A 46 -11.63 -1.54 0.65
C ARG A 46 -11.78 -0.03 0.55
N GLU A 47 -12.19 0.62 1.63
CA GLU A 47 -12.33 2.08 1.70
C GLU A 47 -10.98 2.77 1.48
N GLY A 48 -9.92 2.31 2.15
CA GLY A 48 -8.58 2.87 1.98
C GLY A 48 -8.04 2.72 0.56
N VAL A 49 -8.21 1.54 -0.06
CA VAL A 49 -7.82 1.32 -1.46
C VAL A 49 -8.61 2.20 -2.41
N ALA A 50 -9.91 2.37 -2.19
CA ALA A 50 -10.74 3.25 -3.02
C ALA A 50 -10.30 4.72 -2.91
N ALA A 51 -9.98 5.19 -1.70
CA ALA A 51 -9.47 6.54 -1.47
C ALA A 51 -8.12 6.76 -2.21
N ILE A 52 -7.22 5.78 -2.17
CA ILE A 52 -5.94 5.85 -2.91
C ILE A 52 -6.18 5.92 -4.43
N HIS A 53 -7.11 5.11 -4.96
CA HIS A 53 -7.43 5.16 -6.38
C HIS A 53 -8.02 6.51 -6.80
N LEU A 54 -8.92 7.07 -5.99
CA LEU A 54 -9.52 8.36 -6.27
C LEU A 54 -8.44 9.47 -6.29
N ALA A 55 -7.58 9.51 -5.28
CA ALA A 55 -6.49 10.46 -5.21
C ALA A 55 -5.50 10.32 -6.39
N ALA A 56 -5.25 9.09 -6.86
CA ALA A 56 -4.39 8.84 -8.02
C ALA A 56 -5.01 9.36 -9.33
N VAL A 57 -6.34 9.25 -9.49
CA VAL A 57 -7.05 9.81 -10.65
C VAL A 57 -6.99 11.34 -10.64
N GLU A 58 -7.23 11.96 -9.49
CA GLU A 58 -7.12 13.42 -9.33
C GLU A 58 -5.70 13.92 -9.65
N ALA A 59 -4.67 13.30 -9.08
CA ALA A 59 -3.28 13.66 -9.35
C ALA A 59 -2.88 13.49 -10.83
N GLY A 60 -3.42 12.47 -11.51
CA GLY A 60 -3.20 12.27 -12.94
C GLY A 60 -3.85 13.36 -13.79
N ALA A 61 -5.06 13.81 -13.43
CA ALA A 61 -5.76 14.89 -14.12
C ALA A 61 -5.04 16.24 -13.97
N ASP A 62 -4.52 16.54 -12.77
CA ASP A 62 -3.73 17.75 -12.52
C ASP A 62 -2.43 17.75 -13.33
N ALA A 63 -1.73 16.61 -13.42
CA ALA A 63 -0.51 16.48 -14.21
C ALA A 63 -0.73 16.69 -15.71
N ASP A 64 -1.84 16.19 -16.26
CA ASP A 64 -2.19 16.34 -17.69
C ASP A 64 -2.53 17.82 -18.02
N SER A 65 -3.26 18.50 -17.13
CA SER A 65 -3.63 19.91 -17.27
C SER A 65 -2.46 20.89 -17.20
N ALA A 66 -1.37 20.55 -16.48
CA ALA A 66 -0.16 21.37 -16.40
C ALA A 66 0.75 21.24 -17.64
N SER A 67 0.47 20.28 -18.52
CA SER A 67 1.26 19.99 -19.73
C SER A 67 0.67 20.56 -21.02
N ALA A 68 -0.50 21.20 -20.95
CA ALA A 68 -1.24 21.81 -22.06
C ALA A 68 -1.12 23.34 -22.07
#